data_AF-A0A939YTU0-F1
#
_entry.id   AF-A0A939YTU0-F1
#
_cell.length_a   1.000
_cell.length_b   1.000
_cell.length_c   1.000
_cell.angle_alpha   90.00
_cell.angle_beta   90.00
_cell.angle_gamma   90.00
#
_symmetry.space_group_name_H-M   'P 1'
#
loop_
_entity.id
_entity.type
_entity.pdbx_description
1 polymer ?
#
loop_
_entity_poly.entity_id
_entity_poly.type
_entity_poly.pdbx_seq_one_letter_code
_entity_poly.pdbx_strand_id
1 'polypeptide(L)'
;MTDLFRAYSARLLRHKMFIGGTILAFIITYYFTANGTTIHEFGDYQSDFDYSLTVSIGIPAFFSLFIPFFLGAEYTDGTVRNKLAAGKTRTDLYAASFAAMALALVIMTAAWLAGALIGANTLPDAGEIVLNTVKLLVYNLAVIALLVMLSMMITKQSASIVIQFTIFQMSAFAALTFQGLMTVTEGKRYEVLKFLLNFDPYGQWLTASQIGDKVCMMSAGTQMGFSLFIAVVLTAAGVIMLQKKDIK
;
A
#
# COMPACT_ATOMS: atom_id res chain seq x y z
N MET A 1 13.97 10.11 17.85
CA MET A 1 13.51 9.73 16.50
C MET A 1 14.61 9.16 15.59
N THR A 2 15.69 9.88 15.30
CA THR A 2 16.64 9.57 14.21
C THR A 2 17.37 8.23 14.35
N ASP A 3 17.84 7.87 15.55
CA ASP A 3 18.53 6.59 15.78
C ASP A 3 17.60 5.40 15.57
N LEU A 4 16.34 5.52 15.97
CA LEU A 4 15.33 4.48 15.78
C LEU A 4 15.07 4.27 14.30
N PHE A 5 14.89 5.36 13.55
CA PHE A 5 14.68 5.27 12.11
C PHE A 5 15.87 4.59 11.42
N ARG A 6 17.11 4.97 11.75
CA ARG A 6 18.32 4.32 11.22
C ARG A 6 18.36 2.83 11.54
N ALA A 7 18.02 2.44 12.78
CA ALA A 7 17.97 1.05 13.18
C ALA A 7 16.89 0.26 12.42
N TYR A 8 15.67 0.80 12.28
CA TYR A 8 14.61 0.18 11.50
C TYR A 8 14.99 0.02 10.03
N SER A 9 15.53 1.07 9.40
CA SER A 9 15.95 1.02 7.99
C SER A 9 17.09 0.04 7.77
N ALA A 10 18.09 0.00 8.67
CA ALA A 10 19.18 -0.98 8.57
C ALA A 10 18.68 -2.42 8.70
N ARG A 11 17.71 -2.66 9.60
CA ARG A 11 17.07 -3.98 9.74
C ARG A 11 16.24 -4.35 8.52
N LEU A 12 15.45 -3.40 8.00
CA LEU A 12 14.61 -3.55 6.82
C LEU A 12 15.43 -3.95 5.59
N LEU A 13 16.50 -3.20 5.29
CA LEU A 13 17.33 -3.41 4.10
C LEU A 13 18.10 -4.74 4.11
N ARG A 14 18.30 -5.34 5.28
CA ARG A 14 18.94 -6.65 5.43
C ARG A 14 17.92 -7.79 5.56
N HIS A 15 16.63 -7.47 5.60
CA HIS A 15 15.59 -8.45 5.83
C HIS A 15 15.32 -9.28 4.57
N LYS A 16 15.56 -10.60 4.65
CA LYS A 16 15.46 -11.51 3.49
C LYS A 16 14.09 -11.47 2.80
N MET A 17 13.01 -11.41 3.57
CA MET A 17 11.65 -11.31 3.00
C MET A 17 11.43 -9.99 2.24
N PHE A 18 12.04 -8.89 2.70
CA PHE A 18 11.91 -7.60 2.03
C PHE A 18 12.72 -7.56 0.73
N ILE A 19 13.96 -8.05 0.78
CA ILE A 19 14.82 -8.18 -0.41
C ILE A 19 14.14 -9.10 -1.43
N GLY A 20 13.70 -10.28 -1.02
CA GLY A 20 13.00 -11.23 -1.88
C GLY A 20 11.71 -10.66 -2.46
N GLY A 21 10.90 -9.98 -1.64
CA GLY A 21 9.68 -9.31 -2.09
C GLY A 21 9.94 -8.20 -3.09
N THR A 22 11.00 -7.41 -2.90
CA THR A 22 11.41 -6.34 -3.81
C THR A 22 11.89 -6.90 -5.16
N ILE A 23 12.70 -7.96 -5.14
CA ILE A 23 13.14 -8.66 -6.35
C ILE A 23 11.94 -9.26 -7.09
N LEU A 24 11.03 -9.89 -6.35
CA LEU A 24 9.81 -10.49 -6.93
C LEU A 24 8.91 -9.42 -7.54
N ALA A 25 8.73 -8.26 -6.87
CA ALA A 25 7.97 -7.14 -7.41
C ALA A 25 8.57 -6.66 -8.75
N PHE A 26 9.89 -6.54 -8.86
CA PHE A 26 10.56 -6.22 -10.12
C PHE A 26 10.29 -7.29 -11.19
N ILE A 27 10.56 -8.57 -10.90
CA ILE A 27 10.45 -9.67 -11.88
C ILE A 27 9.02 -9.82 -12.38
N ILE A 28 8.04 -9.80 -11.47
CA ILE A 28 6.62 -9.92 -11.82
C ILE A 28 6.22 -8.71 -12.68
N THR A 29 6.55 -7.49 -12.26
CA THR A 29 6.18 -6.29 -13.02
C THR A 29 6.80 -6.30 -14.42
N TYR A 30 8.09 -6.63 -14.51
CA TYR A 30 8.78 -6.78 -15.79
C TYR A 30 8.09 -7.81 -16.69
N TYR A 31 7.82 -9.02 -16.16
CA TYR A 31 7.22 -10.09 -16.94
C TYR A 31 5.85 -9.69 -17.51
N PHE A 32 4.99 -9.12 -16.68
CA PHE A 32 3.65 -8.71 -17.13
C PHE A 32 3.67 -7.50 -18.05
N THR A 33 4.60 -6.57 -17.87
CA THR A 33 4.73 -5.42 -18.77
C THR A 33 5.29 -5.85 -20.12
N ALA A 34 6.31 -6.72 -20.15
CA ALA A 34 6.94 -7.21 -21.37
C ALA A 34 6.06 -8.14 -22.21
N ASN A 35 5.15 -8.87 -21.57
CA ASN A 35 4.27 -9.84 -22.22
C ASN A 35 2.79 -9.39 -22.20
N GLY A 36 2.49 -8.14 -21.82
CA GLY A 36 1.11 -7.70 -21.63
C GLY A 36 0.21 -7.95 -22.84
N THR A 37 0.73 -7.65 -24.04
CA THR A 37 0.02 -7.82 -25.32
C THR A 37 -0.23 -9.27 -25.71
N THR A 38 0.54 -10.23 -25.18
CA THR A 38 0.34 -11.67 -25.44
C THR A 38 -0.50 -12.35 -24.36
N ILE A 39 -0.61 -11.74 -23.17
CA ILE A 39 -1.29 -12.32 -22.01
C ILE A 39 -2.83 -12.11 -22.07
N HIS A 40 -3.38 -11.13 -22.80
CA HIS A 40 -4.85 -10.98 -22.96
C HIS A 40 -5.35 -10.26 -24.22
N GLU A 41 -6.47 -10.78 -24.77
CA GLU A 41 -7.32 -10.24 -25.85
C GLU A 41 -8.46 -9.30 -25.36
N PHE A 42 -8.54 -8.97 -24.06
CA PHE A 42 -9.73 -8.36 -23.42
C PHE A 42 -9.55 -6.90 -22.94
N GLY A 43 -8.77 -6.07 -23.64
CA GLY A 43 -8.76 -4.63 -23.38
C GLY A 43 -7.95 -3.85 -24.40
N ASP A 44 -8.41 -2.65 -24.76
CA ASP A 44 -7.63 -1.67 -25.53
C ASP A 44 -6.55 -1.08 -24.61
N TYR A 45 -5.49 -1.85 -24.34
CA TYR A 45 -4.30 -1.35 -23.68
C TYR A 45 -3.57 -0.41 -24.64
N GLN A 46 -3.54 0.88 -24.28
CA GLN A 46 -2.91 1.92 -25.10
C GLN A 46 -1.37 1.88 -25.00
N SER A 47 -0.86 1.41 -23.85
CA SER A 47 0.57 1.28 -23.58
C SER A 47 0.85 0.05 -22.72
N ASP A 48 1.99 -0.58 -22.93
CA ASP A 48 2.47 -1.70 -22.10
C ASP A 48 2.59 -1.33 -20.61
N PHE A 49 2.82 -0.04 -20.32
CA PHE A 49 2.90 0.48 -18.95
C PHE A 49 1.61 0.25 -18.14
N ASP A 50 0.45 0.21 -18.79
CA ASP A 50 -0.83 0.02 -18.13
C ASP A 50 -0.92 -1.35 -17.42
N TYR A 51 -0.24 -2.38 -17.94
CA TYR A 51 -0.18 -3.69 -17.29
C TYR A 51 0.58 -3.63 -15.96
N SER A 52 1.60 -2.79 -15.87
CA SER A 52 2.35 -2.61 -14.63
C SER A 52 1.46 -2.07 -13.50
N LEU A 53 0.51 -1.19 -13.81
CA LEU A 53 -0.46 -0.64 -12.85
C LEU A 53 -1.43 -1.70 -12.33
N THR A 54 -1.87 -2.61 -13.19
CA THR A 54 -2.70 -3.74 -12.76
C THR A 54 -1.93 -4.68 -11.82
N VAL A 55 -0.65 -4.92 -12.10
CA VAL A 55 0.13 -5.86 -11.29
C VAL A 55 0.67 -5.23 -10.01
N SER A 56 0.60 -3.89 -9.88
CA SER A 56 1.00 -3.18 -8.67
C SER A 56 0.17 -3.54 -7.44
N ILE A 57 -0.94 -4.28 -7.58
CA ILE A 57 -1.71 -4.82 -6.45
C ILE A 57 -0.90 -5.74 -5.53
N GLY A 58 0.18 -6.32 -6.06
CA GLY A 58 1.13 -7.07 -5.25
C GLY A 58 1.78 -6.23 -4.14
N ILE A 59 1.87 -4.90 -4.31
CA ILE A 59 2.47 -3.98 -3.34
C ILE A 59 1.67 -3.96 -2.02
N PRO A 60 0.39 -3.54 -1.99
CA PRO A 60 -0.40 -3.55 -0.77
C PRO A 60 -0.60 -4.96 -0.21
N ALA A 61 -0.70 -5.98 -1.08
CA ALA A 61 -0.78 -7.38 -0.66
C ALA A 61 0.47 -7.80 0.13
N PHE A 62 1.67 -7.52 -0.39
CA PHE A 62 2.92 -7.82 0.30
C PHE A 62 3.03 -7.08 1.63
N PHE A 63 2.73 -5.77 1.67
CA PHE A 63 2.82 -4.99 2.89
C PHE A 63 1.84 -5.46 3.97
N SER A 64 0.65 -5.94 3.59
CA SER A 64 -0.33 -6.50 4.54
C SER A 64 0.17 -7.75 5.28
N LEU A 65 1.15 -8.45 4.71
CA LEU A 65 1.85 -9.57 5.36
C LEU A 65 3.14 -9.09 6.05
N PHE A 66 3.91 -8.26 5.37
CA PHE A 66 5.26 -7.89 5.78
C PHE A 66 5.29 -6.95 6.98
N ILE A 67 4.44 -5.92 7.03
CA ILE A 67 4.43 -4.96 8.15
C ILE A 67 4.10 -5.62 9.48
N PRO A 68 3.01 -6.40 9.62
CA PRO A 68 2.72 -7.08 10.88
C PRO A 68 3.77 -8.13 11.21
N PHE A 69 4.40 -8.76 10.21
CA PHE A 69 5.52 -9.65 10.44
C PHE A 69 6.74 -8.89 11.01
N PHE A 70 7.15 -7.80 10.36
CA PHE A 70 8.36 -7.04 10.70
C PHE A 70 8.22 -6.24 12.00
N LEU A 71 7.09 -5.58 12.22
CA LEU A 71 6.84 -4.78 13.42
C LEU A 71 6.35 -5.65 14.57
N GLY A 72 5.53 -6.68 14.30
CA GLY A 72 5.01 -7.59 15.32
C GLY A 72 6.09 -8.43 16.00
N ALA A 73 7.19 -8.74 15.32
CA ALA A 73 8.34 -9.42 15.92
C ALA A 73 8.89 -8.67 17.14
N GLU A 74 8.87 -7.33 17.14
CA GLU A 74 9.39 -6.54 18.26
C GLU A 74 8.54 -6.66 19.53
N TYR A 75 7.25 -6.96 19.39
CA TYR A 75 6.36 -7.23 20.52
C TYR A 75 6.62 -8.62 21.08
N THR A 76 6.74 -9.64 20.21
CA THR A 76 7.05 -11.01 20.61
C THR A 76 8.38 -11.10 21.35
N ASP A 77 9.40 -10.35 20.89
CA ASP A 77 10.76 -10.39 21.44
C ASP A 77 10.95 -9.46 22.66
N GLY A 78 9.91 -8.74 23.10
CA GLY A 78 10.01 -7.74 24.18
C GLY A 78 10.86 -6.51 23.84
N THR A 79 11.29 -6.37 22.58
CA THR A 79 12.14 -5.27 22.10
C THR A 79 11.48 -3.91 22.27
N VAL A 80 10.15 -3.82 22.12
CA VAL A 80 9.39 -2.59 22.36
C VAL A 80 9.58 -2.11 23.81
N ARG A 81 9.46 -3.01 24.79
CA ARG A 81 9.64 -2.68 26.21
C ARG A 81 11.07 -2.23 26.51
N ASN A 82 12.06 -2.89 25.92
CA ASN A 82 13.47 -2.51 26.09
C ASN A 82 13.77 -1.10 25.54
N LYS A 83 13.19 -0.73 24.40
CA LYS A 83 13.35 0.63 23.83
C LYS A 83 12.70 1.70 24.71
N LEU A 84 11.55 1.40 25.30
CA LEU A 84 10.88 2.31 26.24
C LEU A 84 11.67 2.44 27.55
N ALA A 85 12.20 1.35 28.09
CA ALA A 85 13.06 1.35 29.27
C ALA A 85 14.37 2.14 29.03
N ALA A 86 14.89 2.13 27.81
CA ALA A 86 16.03 2.95 27.38
C ALA A 86 15.68 4.44 27.14
N GLY A 87 14.48 4.88 27.53
CA GLY A 87 14.06 6.29 27.50
C GLY A 87 13.52 6.79 26.15
N LYS A 88 13.27 5.91 25.16
CA LYS A 88 12.62 6.33 23.90
C LYS A 88 11.11 6.53 24.13
N THR A 89 10.54 7.56 23.49
CA THR A 89 9.10 7.83 23.61
C THR A 89 8.27 6.91 22.70
N ARG A 90 6.99 6.72 23.05
CA ARG A 90 6.04 5.97 22.21
C ARG A 90 5.81 6.65 20.86
N THR A 91 5.77 7.98 20.85
CA THR A 91 5.64 8.78 19.62
C THR A 91 6.86 8.61 18.72
N ASP A 92 8.07 8.62 19.28
CA ASP A 92 9.30 8.35 18.52
C ASP A 92 9.30 6.96 17.89
N LEU A 93 8.83 5.95 18.63
CA LEU A 93 8.72 4.58 18.14
C LEU A 93 7.76 4.48 16.96
N TYR A 94 6.57 5.07 17.09
CA TYR A 94 5.56 5.11 16.03
C TYR A 94 6.09 5.85 14.79
N ALA A 95 6.61 7.06 14.96
CA ALA A 95 7.11 7.88 13.85
C ALA A 95 8.27 7.20 13.12
N ALA A 96 9.20 6.58 13.85
CA ALA A 96 10.30 5.83 13.25
C ALA A 96 9.81 4.58 12.49
N SER A 97 8.81 3.88 13.01
CA SER A 97 8.23 2.71 12.36
C SER A 97 7.50 3.09 11.08
N PHE A 98 6.67 4.13 11.12
CA PHE A 98 5.97 4.65 9.96
C PHE A 98 6.95 5.13 8.89
N ALA A 99 7.96 5.92 9.26
CA ALA A 99 8.98 6.40 8.34
C ALA A 99 9.77 5.25 7.68
N ALA A 100 10.10 4.19 8.43
CA ALA A 100 10.78 3.03 7.88
C ALA A 100 9.90 2.25 6.89
N MET A 101 8.59 2.10 7.18
CA MET A 101 7.67 1.46 6.25
C MET A 101 7.37 2.34 5.02
N ALA A 102 7.37 3.65 5.16
CA ALA A 102 7.31 4.58 4.03
C ALA A 102 8.56 4.47 3.14
N LEU A 103 9.75 4.36 3.74
CA LEU A 103 10.98 4.07 3.00
C LEU A 103 10.90 2.72 2.25
N ALA A 104 10.37 1.69 2.91
CA ALA A 104 10.14 0.38 2.29
C ALA A 104 9.25 0.51 1.05
N LEU A 105 8.16 1.28 1.15
CA LEU A 105 7.26 1.56 0.06
C LEU A 105 7.99 2.26 -1.11
N VAL A 106 8.78 3.31 -0.84
CA VAL A 106 9.54 4.01 -1.90
C VAL A 106 10.47 3.05 -2.64
N ILE A 107 11.20 2.20 -1.91
CA ILE A 107 12.11 1.22 -2.52
C ILE A 107 11.34 0.22 -3.38
N MET A 108 10.21 -0.29 -2.88
CA MET A 108 9.43 -1.29 -3.60
C MET A 108 8.72 -0.69 -4.82
N THR A 109 8.25 0.55 -4.73
CA THR A 109 7.71 1.29 -5.88
C THR A 109 8.81 1.63 -6.89
N ALA A 110 10.04 1.91 -6.47
CA ALA A 110 11.16 2.10 -7.40
C ALA A 110 11.49 0.80 -8.15
N ALA A 111 11.45 -0.36 -7.48
CA ALA A 111 11.62 -1.66 -8.11
C ALA A 111 10.48 -1.98 -9.09
N TRP A 112 9.23 -1.68 -8.71
CA TRP A 112 8.08 -1.76 -9.63
C TRP A 112 8.27 -0.87 -10.86
N LEU A 113 8.65 0.40 -10.66
CA LEU A 113 8.85 1.35 -11.76
C LEU A 113 9.98 0.90 -12.68
N ALA A 114 11.08 0.37 -12.15
CA ALA A 114 12.16 -0.19 -12.96
C ALA A 114 11.67 -1.37 -13.80
N GLY A 115 10.86 -2.27 -13.22
CA GLY A 115 10.25 -3.39 -13.95
C GLY A 115 9.31 -2.90 -15.06
N ALA A 116 8.50 -1.88 -14.77
CA ALA A 116 7.57 -1.28 -15.72
C ALA A 116 8.31 -0.60 -16.89
N LEU A 117 9.36 0.18 -16.62
CA LEU A 117 10.11 0.89 -17.65
C LEU A 117 10.94 -0.04 -18.54
N ILE A 118 11.53 -1.10 -17.96
CA ILE A 118 12.35 -2.06 -18.72
C ILE A 118 11.46 -3.03 -19.50
N GLY A 119 10.28 -3.38 -18.97
CA GLY A 119 9.36 -4.30 -19.62
C GLY A 119 8.55 -3.67 -20.75
N ALA A 120 8.29 -2.37 -20.72
CA ALA A 120 7.44 -1.72 -21.72
C ALA A 120 8.16 -1.53 -23.06
N ASN A 121 7.55 -1.99 -24.16
CA ASN A 121 7.99 -1.61 -25.51
C ASN A 121 7.41 -0.26 -25.92
N THR A 122 6.18 0.01 -25.48
CA THR A 122 5.46 1.26 -25.68
C THR A 122 5.27 1.97 -24.34
N LEU A 123 5.87 3.15 -24.21
CA LEU A 123 5.76 3.98 -23.01
C LEU A 123 4.79 5.14 -23.26
N PRO A 124 3.99 5.54 -22.25
CA PRO A 124 3.19 6.74 -22.32
C PRO A 124 4.08 7.98 -22.12
N ASP A 125 3.47 9.18 -22.15
CA ASP A 125 4.19 10.42 -21.87
C ASP A 125 4.86 10.39 -20.49
N ALA A 126 6.03 11.03 -20.38
CA ALA A 126 6.78 11.07 -19.13
C ALA A 126 5.96 11.69 -17.97
N GLY A 127 5.11 12.68 -18.27
CA GLY A 127 4.20 13.27 -17.29
C GLY A 127 3.18 12.27 -16.74
N GLU A 128 2.68 11.37 -17.59
CA GLU A 128 1.75 10.31 -17.18
C GLU A 128 2.44 9.26 -16.31
N ILE A 129 3.67 8.84 -16.67
CA ILE A 129 4.47 7.91 -15.86
C ILE A 129 4.68 8.48 -14.45
N VAL A 130 5.09 9.76 -14.37
CA VAL A 130 5.33 10.44 -13.08
C VAL A 130 4.03 10.54 -12.29
N LEU A 131 2.92 10.96 -12.92
CA LEU A 131 1.63 11.07 -12.25
C LEU A 131 1.14 9.73 -11.70
N ASN A 132 1.22 8.66 -12.50
CA ASN A 132 0.83 7.31 -12.10
C ASN A 132 1.70 6.79 -10.95
N THR A 133 3.00 7.04 -10.99
CA THR A 133 3.92 6.68 -9.89
C THR A 133 3.59 7.42 -8.60
N VAL A 134 3.30 8.73 -8.68
CA VAL A 134 2.93 9.54 -7.52
C VAL A 134 1.59 9.07 -6.93
N LYS A 135 0.58 8.80 -7.78
CA LYS A 135 -0.70 8.22 -7.35
C LYS A 135 -0.47 6.93 -6.57
N LEU A 136 0.30 5.99 -7.14
CA LEU A 136 0.59 4.71 -6.51
C LEU A 136 1.27 4.87 -5.13
N LEU A 137 2.23 5.79 -5.02
CA LEU A 137 2.88 6.10 -3.74
C LEU A 137 1.89 6.65 -2.71
N VAL A 138 1.07 7.63 -3.10
CA VAL A 138 0.10 8.28 -2.19
C VAL A 138 -0.98 7.31 -1.72
N TYR A 139 -1.51 6.48 -2.63
CA TYR A 139 -2.53 5.48 -2.29
C TYR A 139 -1.97 4.45 -1.32
N ASN A 140 -0.78 3.91 -1.61
CA ASN A 140 -0.14 2.94 -0.73
C ASN A 140 0.30 3.56 0.60
N LEU A 141 0.64 4.85 0.67
CA LEU A 141 0.99 5.50 1.94
C LEU A 141 -0.17 5.44 2.95
N ALA A 142 -1.42 5.60 2.49
CA ALA A 142 -2.61 5.41 3.32
C ALA A 142 -2.74 3.97 3.83
N VAL A 143 -2.46 2.99 2.97
CA VAL A 143 -2.41 1.57 3.35
C VAL A 143 -1.33 1.33 4.40
N ILE A 144 -0.12 1.85 4.21
CA ILE A 144 0.98 1.75 5.19
C ILE A 144 0.56 2.33 6.53
N ALA A 145 -0.10 3.50 6.56
CA ALA A 145 -0.58 4.11 7.80
C ALA A 145 -1.54 3.19 8.58
N LEU A 146 -2.49 2.57 7.87
CA LEU A 146 -3.41 1.59 8.44
C LEU A 146 -2.68 0.38 9.02
N LEU A 147 -1.79 -0.22 8.24
CA LEU A 147 -1.06 -1.43 8.61
C LEU A 147 -0.11 -1.19 9.79
N VAL A 148 0.57 -0.04 9.83
CA VAL A 148 1.43 0.35 10.95
C VAL A 148 0.60 0.58 12.21
N MET A 149 -0.53 1.27 12.12
CA MET A 149 -1.45 1.46 13.24
C MET A 149 -1.89 0.11 13.82
N LEU A 150 -2.41 -0.79 12.98
CA LEU A 150 -2.89 -2.10 13.41
C LEU A 150 -1.77 -2.95 14.00
N SER A 151 -0.57 -2.93 13.39
CA SER A 151 0.59 -3.68 13.87
C SER A 151 1.05 -3.23 15.25
N MET A 152 0.91 -1.94 15.57
CA MET A 152 1.25 -1.38 16.88
C MET A 152 0.15 -1.60 17.93
N MET A 153 -1.09 -1.88 17.49
CA MET A 153 -2.22 -2.18 18.38
C MET A 153 -2.30 -3.67 18.72
N ILE A 154 -2.05 -4.55 17.76
CA ILE A 154 -2.19 -6.01 17.93
C ILE A 154 -0.86 -6.59 18.40
N THR A 155 -0.81 -7.03 19.66
CA THR A 155 0.43 -7.55 20.28
C THR A 155 0.84 -8.92 19.71
N LYS A 156 -0.12 -9.79 19.40
CA LYS A 156 0.16 -11.13 18.86
C LYS A 156 0.47 -11.03 17.36
N GLN A 157 1.73 -11.25 16.99
CA GLN A 157 2.22 -11.14 15.62
C GLN A 157 1.37 -11.93 14.60
N SER A 158 1.10 -13.21 14.85
CA SER A 158 0.32 -14.04 13.93
C SER A 158 -1.12 -13.58 13.76
N ALA A 159 -1.76 -13.11 14.84
CA ALA A 159 -3.11 -12.53 14.73
C ALA A 159 -3.09 -11.22 13.91
N SER A 160 -2.05 -10.40 14.08
CA SER A 160 -1.88 -9.16 13.33
C SER A 160 -1.75 -9.42 11.83
N ILE A 161 -0.96 -10.43 11.43
CA ILE A 161 -0.80 -10.83 10.02
C ILE A 161 -2.14 -11.26 9.42
N VAL A 162 -2.86 -12.17 10.10
CA VAL A 162 -4.15 -12.69 9.60
C VAL A 162 -5.17 -11.56 9.45
N ILE A 163 -5.33 -10.72 10.47
CA ILE A 163 -6.31 -9.61 10.44
C ILE A 163 -6.00 -8.64 9.30
N GLN A 164 -4.74 -8.24 9.14
CA GLN A 164 -4.36 -7.27 8.12
C GLN A 164 -4.50 -7.82 6.70
N PHE A 165 -4.13 -9.08 6.48
CA PHE A 165 -4.33 -9.72 5.18
C PHE A 165 -5.82 -9.91 4.87
N THR A 166 -6.65 -10.27 5.87
CA THR A 166 -8.12 -10.35 5.68
C THR A 166 -8.72 -9.00 5.35
N ILE A 167 -8.31 -7.90 6.01
CA ILE A 167 -8.78 -6.54 5.68
C ILE A 167 -8.45 -6.19 4.24
N PHE A 168 -7.24 -6.49 3.78
CA PHE A 168 -6.85 -6.30 2.38
C PHE A 168 -7.77 -7.05 1.41
N GLN A 169 -8.05 -8.34 1.67
CA GLN A 169 -8.95 -9.14 0.83
C GLN A 169 -10.40 -8.63 0.85
N MET A 170 -10.89 -8.19 2.01
CA MET A 170 -12.24 -7.64 2.13
C MET A 170 -12.40 -6.31 1.38
N SER A 171 -11.41 -5.42 1.49
CA SER A 171 -11.36 -4.16 0.72
C SER A 171 -11.31 -4.46 -0.79
N ALA A 172 -10.51 -5.46 -1.19
CA ALA A 172 -10.44 -5.91 -2.58
C ALA A 172 -11.80 -6.35 -3.14
N PHE A 173 -12.46 -7.23 -2.40
CA PHE A 173 -13.78 -7.74 -2.76
C PHE A 173 -14.85 -6.65 -2.76
N ALA A 174 -14.82 -5.73 -1.79
CA ALA A 174 -15.75 -4.62 -1.71
C ALA A 174 -15.63 -3.69 -2.92
N ALA A 175 -14.40 -3.35 -3.34
CA ALA A 175 -14.17 -2.48 -4.50
C ALA A 175 -14.74 -3.09 -5.80
N LEU A 176 -14.47 -4.37 -6.05
CA LEU A 176 -15.03 -5.09 -7.21
C LEU A 176 -16.56 -5.14 -7.15
N THR A 177 -17.13 -5.34 -5.95
CA THR A 177 -18.58 -5.36 -5.75
C THR A 177 -19.20 -3.98 -6.00
N PHE A 178 -18.58 -2.90 -5.54
CA PHE A 178 -19.05 -1.54 -5.79
C PHE A 178 -19.00 -1.20 -7.29
N GLN A 179 -17.94 -1.59 -7.99
CA GLN A 179 -17.86 -1.44 -9.44
C GLN A 179 -18.99 -2.20 -10.15
N GLY A 180 -19.23 -3.47 -9.78
CA GLY A 180 -20.33 -4.25 -10.35
C GLY A 180 -21.71 -3.68 -10.06
N LEU A 181 -21.95 -3.15 -8.85
CA LEU A 181 -23.23 -2.51 -8.51
C LEU A 181 -23.44 -1.19 -9.28
N MET A 182 -22.38 -0.48 -9.62
CA MET A 182 -22.48 0.76 -10.40
C MET A 182 -22.99 0.55 -11.81
N THR A 183 -22.85 -0.65 -12.40
CA THR A 183 -23.37 -0.92 -13.75
C THR A 183 -24.89 -1.04 -13.80
N VAL A 184 -25.55 -1.19 -12.64
CA VAL A 184 -27.01 -1.38 -12.52
C VAL A 184 -27.66 -0.33 -11.61
N THR A 185 -26.93 0.71 -11.22
CA THR A 185 -27.44 1.77 -10.34
C THR A 185 -27.31 3.14 -11.00
N GLU A 186 -28.27 4.01 -10.68
CA GLU A 186 -28.33 5.37 -11.23
C GLU A 186 -28.58 6.40 -10.12
N GLY A 187 -28.44 7.68 -10.48
CA GLY A 187 -28.72 8.82 -9.61
C GLY A 187 -27.89 8.80 -8.32
N LYS A 188 -28.52 9.10 -7.17
CA LYS A 188 -27.81 9.25 -5.89
C LYS A 188 -27.08 7.99 -5.42
N ARG A 189 -27.58 6.78 -5.76
CA ARG A 189 -26.95 5.53 -5.33
C ARG A 189 -25.63 5.30 -6.05
N TYR A 190 -25.59 5.60 -7.35
CA TYR A 190 -24.38 5.56 -8.15
C TYR A 190 -23.31 6.49 -7.56
N GLU A 191 -23.67 7.73 -7.23
CA GLU A 191 -22.72 8.70 -6.64
C GLU A 191 -22.16 8.25 -5.29
N VAL A 192 -22.98 7.63 -4.44
CA VAL A 192 -22.51 7.07 -3.16
C VAL A 192 -21.53 5.91 -3.39
N LEU A 193 -21.84 4.99 -4.31
CA LEU A 193 -20.95 3.88 -4.65
C LEU A 193 -19.63 4.38 -5.26
N LYS A 194 -19.70 5.38 -6.15
CA LYS A 194 -18.53 6.03 -6.74
C LYS A 194 -17.66 6.67 -5.67
N PHE A 195 -18.26 7.37 -4.72
CA PHE A 195 -17.53 7.92 -3.57
C PHE A 195 -16.85 6.81 -2.75
N LEU A 196 -17.60 5.77 -2.36
CA LEU A 196 -17.07 4.67 -1.53
C LEU A 196 -15.91 3.95 -2.21
N LEU A 197 -16.01 3.72 -3.53
CA LEU A 197 -14.94 3.12 -4.32
C LEU A 197 -13.68 4.00 -4.32
N ASN A 198 -13.82 5.31 -4.52
CA ASN A 198 -12.68 6.21 -4.66
C ASN A 198 -12.10 6.71 -3.33
N PHE A 199 -12.81 6.49 -2.22
CA PHE A 199 -12.35 6.85 -0.88
C PHE A 199 -11.31 5.86 -0.34
N ASP A 200 -11.47 4.58 -0.64
CA ASP A 200 -10.56 3.52 -0.19
C ASP A 200 -9.35 3.35 -1.13
N PRO A 201 -8.12 3.22 -0.61
CA PRO A 201 -6.93 3.07 -1.44
C PRO A 201 -6.96 1.88 -2.41
N TYR A 202 -7.64 0.77 -2.09
CA TYR A 202 -7.77 -0.33 -3.04
C TYR A 202 -8.67 0.07 -4.20
N GLY A 203 -9.81 0.71 -3.95
CA GLY A 203 -10.68 1.16 -5.02
C GLY A 203 -10.06 2.27 -5.88
N GLN A 204 -9.19 3.10 -5.30
CA GLN A 204 -8.32 4.02 -6.04
C GLN A 204 -7.33 3.30 -6.94
N TRP A 205 -6.71 2.22 -6.46
CA TRP A 205 -5.89 1.34 -7.30
C TRP A 205 -6.74 0.67 -8.39
N LEU A 206 -7.93 0.14 -8.06
CA LEU A 206 -8.79 -0.57 -9.00
C LEU A 206 -9.16 0.34 -10.18
N THR A 207 -9.64 1.54 -9.89
CA THR A 207 -10.00 2.55 -10.92
C THR A 207 -8.81 3.07 -11.72
N ALA A 208 -7.59 3.00 -11.18
CA ALA A 208 -6.35 3.32 -11.90
C ALA A 208 -5.78 2.13 -12.68
N SER A 209 -6.19 0.90 -12.34
CA SER A 209 -5.84 -0.33 -13.04
C SER A 209 -6.75 -0.56 -14.24
N GLN A 210 -6.38 -1.50 -15.10
CA GLN A 210 -7.17 -1.84 -16.27
C GLN A 210 -8.29 -2.85 -15.97
N ILE A 211 -8.36 -3.34 -14.73
CA ILE A 211 -9.52 -4.10 -14.21
C ILE A 211 -10.67 -3.13 -13.87
N GLY A 212 -10.33 -1.88 -13.55
CA GLY A 212 -11.31 -0.87 -13.17
C GLY A 212 -11.97 -0.19 -14.36
N ASP A 213 -13.26 0.13 -14.20
CA ASP A 213 -13.93 1.01 -15.15
C ASP A 213 -13.49 2.47 -14.91
N LYS A 214 -12.83 3.07 -15.90
CA LYS A 214 -12.33 4.46 -15.85
C LYS A 214 -13.46 5.48 -15.68
N VAL A 215 -14.71 5.17 -16.06
CA VAL A 215 -15.88 6.04 -15.83
C VAL A 215 -16.16 6.23 -14.32
N CYS A 216 -15.80 5.23 -13.52
CA CYS A 216 -15.95 5.25 -12.07
C CYS A 216 -14.82 6.04 -11.38
N MET A 217 -13.75 6.41 -12.08
CA MET A 217 -12.61 7.12 -11.51
C MET A 217 -12.98 8.57 -11.18
N MET A 218 -12.66 9.02 -9.97
CA MET A 218 -12.67 10.44 -9.61
C MET A 218 -11.38 11.13 -10.04
N SER A 219 -11.33 12.47 -9.99
CA SER A 219 -10.09 13.18 -10.32
C SER A 219 -8.92 12.70 -9.44
N ALA A 220 -7.73 12.59 -10.04
CA ALA A 220 -6.52 12.16 -9.35
C ALA A 220 -6.24 13.00 -8.09
N GLY A 221 -6.46 14.32 -8.17
CA GLY A 221 -6.30 15.23 -7.03
C GLY A 221 -7.24 14.89 -5.87
N THR A 222 -8.50 14.53 -6.17
CA THR A 222 -9.47 14.13 -5.15
C THR A 222 -9.10 12.80 -4.50
N GLN A 223 -8.73 11.80 -5.30
CA GLN A 223 -8.30 10.49 -4.79
C GLN A 223 -7.08 10.63 -3.89
N MET A 224 -6.03 11.33 -4.36
CA MET A 224 -4.83 11.60 -3.55
C MET A 224 -5.16 12.40 -2.28
N GLY A 225 -6.08 13.36 -2.35
CA GLY A 225 -6.56 14.10 -1.19
C GLY A 225 -7.19 13.19 -0.13
N PHE A 226 -8.01 12.21 -0.53
CA PHE A 226 -8.56 11.22 0.39
C PHE A 226 -7.47 10.34 1.00
N SER A 227 -6.52 9.81 0.23
CA SER A 227 -5.47 8.95 0.79
C SER A 227 -4.55 9.71 1.74
N LEU A 228 -4.21 10.97 1.44
CA LEU A 228 -3.43 11.82 2.34
C LEU A 228 -4.20 12.10 3.64
N PHE A 229 -5.50 12.42 3.54
CA PHE A 229 -6.36 12.60 4.71
C PHE A 229 -6.39 11.33 5.57
N ILE A 230 -6.63 10.17 4.96
CA ILE A 230 -6.63 8.86 5.64
C ILE A 230 -5.28 8.60 6.32
N ALA A 231 -4.17 8.83 5.61
CA ALA A 231 -2.83 8.63 6.16
C ALA A 231 -2.58 9.50 7.40
N VAL A 232 -2.97 10.79 7.36
CA VAL A 232 -2.84 11.71 8.50
C VAL A 232 -3.71 11.28 9.67
N VAL A 233 -4.99 10.98 9.42
CA VAL A 233 -5.95 10.58 10.47
C VAL A 233 -5.51 9.29 11.15
N LEU A 234 -5.12 8.26 10.37
CA LEU A 234 -4.69 6.97 10.92
C LEU A 234 -3.36 7.08 11.66
N THR A 235 -2.44 7.91 11.18
CA THR A 235 -1.18 8.19 11.88
C THR A 235 -1.44 8.86 13.23
N ALA A 236 -2.30 9.89 13.26
CA ALA A 236 -2.66 10.59 14.49
C ALA A 236 -3.38 9.67 15.48
N ALA A 237 -4.37 8.90 14.99
CA ALA A 237 -5.10 7.92 15.79
C ALA A 237 -4.15 6.85 16.36
N GLY A 238 -3.23 6.33 15.54
CA GLY A 238 -2.24 5.35 15.97
C GLY A 238 -1.31 5.83 17.07
N VAL A 239 -0.83 7.08 16.99
CA VAL A 239 -0.03 7.70 18.05
C VAL A 239 -0.83 7.81 19.35
N ILE A 240 -2.08 8.31 19.29
CA ILE A 240 -2.94 8.47 20.48
C ILE A 240 -3.25 7.10 21.12
N MET A 241 -3.59 6.10 20.31
CA MET A 241 -3.90 4.76 20.80
C MET A 241 -2.67 4.09 21.43
N LEU A 242 -1.49 4.24 20.83
CA LEU A 242 -0.25 3.70 21.38
C LEU A 242 0.11 4.35 22.73
N GLN A 243 -0.17 5.64 22.92
CA GLN A 243 0.02 6.31 24.21
C GLN A 243 -0.86 5.74 25.32
N LYS A 244 -2.08 5.27 24.98
CA LYS A 244 -3.02 4.67 25.94
C LYS A 244 -2.82 3.17 26.15
N LYS A 245 -2.10 2.50 25.24
CA LYS A 245 -1.90 1.05 25.27
C LYS A 245 -1.04 0.63 26.47
N ASP A 246 -1.48 -0.33 27.25
CA ASP A 246 -0.64 -0.95 28.28
C ASP A 246 0.36 -1.90 27.61
N ILE A 247 1.66 -1.68 27.82
CA ILE A 247 2.74 -2.47 27.24
C ILE A 247 3.42 -3.17 28.42
N LYS A 248 3.00 -4.41 28.68
CA LYS A 248 3.56 -5.29 29.71
C LYS A 248 4.83 -5.99 29.21
#